data_AF-A0A920F315-F1
#
_entry.id   AF-A0A920F315-F1
#
_cell.length_a   1.000
_cell.length_b   1.000
_cell.length_c   1.000
_cell.angle_alpha   90.00
_cell.angle_beta   90.00
_cell.angle_gamma   90.00
#
_symmetry.space_group_name_H-M   'P 1'
#
loop_
_entity.id
_entity.type
_entity.pdbx_description
1 polymer ?
#
loop_
_entity_poly.entity_id
_entity_poly.type
_entity_poly.pdbx_seq_one_letter_code
_entity_poly.pdbx_strand_id
1 'polypeptide(L)' 'MKIVTTQRMTREANREVGQAAARISRLEGMEAHARAGDARLRKYFPGENLA' A
#
# COMPACT_ATOMS: atom_id res chain seq x y z
N MET A 1 -0.77 30.36 -9.66
CA MET A 1 -1.04 29.58 -8.43
C MET A 1 -1.50 28.18 -8.85
N LYS A 2 -1.00 27.09 -8.25
CA LYS A 2 -1.53 25.71 -8.44
C LYS A 2 -1.81 25.07 -7.08
N ILE A 3 -2.80 24.18 -7.01
CA ILE A 3 -3.19 23.47 -5.77
C ILE A 3 -2.28 22.25 -5.58
N VAL A 4 -1.78 22.06 -4.36
CA VAL A 4 -1.01 20.88 -3.95
C VAL A 4 -1.81 20.09 -2.92
N THR A 5 -1.86 18.78 -3.08
CA THR A 5 -2.39 17.86 -2.07
C THR A 5 -1.24 17.14 -1.36
N THR A 6 -1.44 16.84 -0.08
CA THR A 6 -0.48 16.05 0.72
C THR A 6 -1.21 14.91 1.41
N GLN A 7 -0.49 13.83 1.71
CA GLN A 7 -1.05 12.68 2.41
C GLN A 7 -0.05 12.09 3.41
N ARG A 8 -0.56 11.57 4.53
CA ARG A 8 0.18 10.83 5.54
C ARG A 8 -0.68 9.67 6.04
N MET A 9 -0.10 8.48 6.20
CA MET A 9 -0.79 7.30 6.71
C MET A 9 -0.12 6.78 7.99
N THR A 10 -0.92 6.27 8.91
CA THR A 10 -0.42 5.49 10.05
C THR A 10 -0.12 4.05 9.64
N ARG A 11 0.51 3.26 10.51
CA ARG A 11 0.74 1.83 10.25
C ARG A 11 -0.59 1.09 10.14
N GLU A 12 -1.52 1.41 11.04
CA GLU A 12 -2.85 0.83 11.12
C GLU A 12 -3.65 1.10 9.85
N ALA A 13 -3.63 2.34 9.33
CA ALA A 13 -4.26 2.68 8.06
C ALA A 13 -3.64 1.92 6.87
N ASN A 14 -2.32 1.69 6.88
CA ASN A 14 -1.65 0.90 5.84
C ASN A 14 -2.15 -0.54 5.78
N ARG A 15 -2.67 -1.11 6.88
CA ARG A 15 -3.24 -2.46 6.89
C ARG A 15 -4.32 -2.61 5.84
N GLU A 16 -5.26 -1.67 5.74
CA GLU A 16 -6.38 -1.74 4.80
C GLU A 16 -5.99 -1.20 3.42
N VAL A 17 -5.46 0.03 3.39
CA VAL A 17 -5.15 0.74 2.14
C VAL A 17 -4.05 0.04 1.36
N GLY A 18 -3.01 -0.46 2.03
CA GLY A 18 -1.89 -1.13 1.37
C GLY A 18 -2.31 -2.39 0.61
N GLN A 19 -3.24 -3.17 1.18
CA GLN A 19 -3.75 -4.38 0.54
C GLN A 19 -4.60 -4.06 -0.68
N ALA A 20 -5.51 -3.11 -0.54
CA ALA A 20 -6.37 -2.68 -1.64
C ALA A 20 -5.52 -2.12 -2.80
N ALA A 21 -4.57 -1.24 -2.49
CA ALA A 21 -3.66 -0.66 -3.48
C ALA A 21 -2.80 -1.72 -4.17
N ALA A 22 -2.28 -2.71 -3.44
CA ALA A 22 -1.47 -3.78 -4.03
C ALA A 22 -2.29 -4.66 -4.97
N ARG A 23 -3.53 -5.02 -4.59
CA ARG A 23 -4.46 -5.78 -5.46
C ARG A 23 -4.80 -5.01 -6.73
N ILE A 24 -5.17 -3.73 -6.61
CA ILE A 24 -5.49 -2.86 -7.75
C ILE A 24 -4.28 -2.75 -8.68
N SER A 25 -3.10 -2.49 -8.13
CA SER A 25 -1.86 -2.36 -8.90
C SER A 25 -1.55 -3.63 -9.73
N ARG A 26 -1.82 -4.83 -9.18
CA ARG A 26 -1.65 -6.08 -9.95
C ARG A 26 -2.65 -6.21 -11.09
N LEU A 27 -3.92 -5.85 -10.85
CA LEU A 27 -4.95 -5.85 -11.89
C LEU A 27 -4.60 -4.89 -13.03
N GLU A 28 -3.90 -3.80 -12.71
CA GLU A 28 -3.41 -2.81 -13.68
C GLU A 28 -2.07 -3.17 -14.34
N GLY A 29 -1.46 -4.32 -13.99
CA GLY A 29 -0.16 -4.74 -14.52
C GLY A 29 1.05 -3.98 -13.93
N MET A 30 0.86 -3.26 -12.82
CA MET A 30 1.87 -2.44 -12.15
C MET A 30 2.56 -3.17 -10.99
N GLU A 31 3.24 -4.28 -11.27
CA GLU A 31 3.82 -5.17 -10.25
C GLU A 31 4.77 -4.46 -9.25
N ALA A 32 5.55 -3.49 -9.70
CA ALA A 32 6.43 -2.71 -8.81
C ALA A 32 5.65 -1.88 -7.78
N HIS A 33 4.48 -1.33 -8.16
CA HIS A 33 3.61 -0.60 -7.25
C HIS A 33 2.98 -1.54 -6.22
N ALA A 34 2.56 -2.73 -6.66
CA ALA A 34 2.03 -3.76 -5.77
C ALA A 34 3.08 -4.17 -4.70
N ARG A 35 4.30 -4.46 -5.14
CA ARG A 35 5.40 -4.85 -4.23
C ARG A 35 5.76 -3.76 -3.22
N ALA A 36 5.58 -2.48 -3.57
CA ALA A 36 5.79 -1.38 -2.63
C ALA A 36 4.77 -1.38 -1.48
N GLY A 37 3.52 -1.77 -1.77
CA GLY A 37 2.48 -2.03 -0.75
C GLY A 37 2.81 -3.24 0.11
N ASP A 38 3.10 -4.38 -0.53
CA ASP A 38 3.43 -5.63 0.14
C ASP A 38 4.61 -5.50 1.10
N ALA A 39 5.68 -4.81 0.68
CA ALA A 39 6.87 -4.62 1.49
C ALA A 39 6.55 -3.91 2.81
N ARG A 40 5.61 -2.95 2.81
CA ARG A 40 5.16 -2.27 4.02
C ARG A 40 4.23 -3.13 4.86
N LEU A 41 3.33 -3.89 4.23
CA LEU A 41 2.46 -4.84 4.93
C LEU A 41 3.27 -5.89 5.68
N ARG A 42 4.23 -6.55 5.01
CA ARG A 42 5.14 -7.52 5.64
C ARG A 42 5.99 -6.91 6.75
N LYS A 43 6.41 -5.65 6.58
CA LYS A 43 7.23 -4.94 7.59
C LYS A 43 6.44 -4.60 8.86
N TYR A 44 5.20 -4.12 8.72
CA TYR A 44 4.43 -3.58 9.85
C TYR A 44 3.53 -4.62 10.51
N PHE A 45 3.19 -5.69 9.80
CA PHE A 45 2.31 -6.77 10.28
C PHE A 45 2.98 -8.13 10.08
N PRO A 46 4.16 -8.36 10.69
CA PRO A 46 4.83 -9.64 10.58
C PRO A 46 3.97 -10.75 11.20
N GLY A 47 3.88 -11.90 10.51
CA GLY A 47 3.06 -13.04 10.93
C GLY A 47 1.62 -13.01 10.40
N GLU A 48 1.23 -11.95 9.69
CA GLU A 48 -0.08 -11.86 9.07
C GLU A 48 -0.03 -12.06 7.56
N ASN A 49 -1.06 -12.75 7.04
CA ASN A 49 -1.19 -12.99 5.61
C ASN A 49 -1.96 -11.85 4.93
N LEU A 50 -1.30 -10.71 4.74
CA LEU A 50 -1.89 -9.51 4.15
C LEU A 50 -1.37 -9.19 2.74
N ALA A 51 -0.23 -9.74 2.32
CA ALA A 51 0.48 -9.37 1.10
C ALA A 51 0.56 -10.54 0.10
#